data_AF-A0A932SHD8-F1
#
_entry.id   AF-A0A932SHD8-F1
#
_cell.length_a   1.000
_cell.length_b   1.000
_cell.length_c   1.000
_cell.angle_alpha   90.00
_cell.angle_beta   90.00
_cell.angle_gamma   90.00
#
_symmetry.space_group_name_H-M   'P 1'
#
loop_
_entity.id
_entity.type
_entity.pdbx_description
1 polymer ?
#
loop_
_entity_poly.entity_id
_entity_poly.type
_entity_poly.pdbx_seq_one_letter_code
_entity_poly.pdbx_strand_id
1 'polypeptide(L)'
;MIDEDFSKKLQERKGRLKRRIFELNETIEIDLAFATDRDDARAFSFFTIEEKLLDFQILFQKILDQIDEATTLADLDRTVGRISYVEDRLDEAESQLYNRSRRRRRPFNLGDFFSQFSQQNGSGASAARGEISSLTEAYHILGIEEGTGMNDVTTAFRRYAKEYHPDARGGDRSAESELRRVVEAYQMIKQHLADP
;
A
#
# COMPACT_ATOMS: atom_id res chain seq x y z
N MET A 1 -8.72 -26.38 14.92
CA MET A 1 -8.84 -24.96 15.33
C MET A 1 -7.83 -24.08 14.60
N ILE A 2 -6.56 -24.49 14.44
CA ILE A 2 -5.52 -23.73 13.69
C ILE A 2 -5.82 -23.60 12.18
N ASP A 3 -6.32 -24.66 11.53
CA ASP A 3 -6.64 -24.63 10.08
C ASP A 3 -7.79 -23.69 9.72
N GLU A 4 -8.73 -23.48 10.64
CA GLU A 4 -9.92 -22.65 10.39
C GLU A 4 -9.57 -21.16 10.44
N ASP A 5 -8.70 -20.75 11.38
CA ASP A 5 -8.17 -19.38 11.46
C ASP A 5 -7.28 -19.04 10.26
N PHE A 6 -6.41 -19.97 9.85
CA PHE A 6 -5.57 -19.79 8.67
C PHE A 6 -6.39 -19.65 7.39
N SER A 7 -7.38 -20.53 7.19
CA SER A 7 -8.28 -20.48 6.03
C SER A 7 -9.05 -19.16 5.98
N LYS A 8 -9.57 -18.70 7.13
CA LYS A 8 -10.24 -17.40 7.25
C LYS A 8 -9.32 -16.24 6.88
N LYS A 9 -8.11 -16.18 7.43
CA LYS A 9 -7.10 -15.15 7.11
C LYS A 9 -6.74 -15.14 5.63
N LEU A 10 -6.57 -16.31 5.02
CA LEU A 10 -6.30 -16.44 3.60
C LEU A 10 -7.46 -15.87 2.76
N GLN A 11 -8.71 -16.23 3.09
CA GLN A 11 -9.89 -15.75 2.37
C GLN A 11 -10.12 -14.24 2.53
N GLU A 12 -9.94 -13.71 3.73
CA GLU A 12 -10.00 -12.26 3.97
C GLU A 12 -8.97 -11.51 3.13
N ARG A 13 -7.74 -12.02 3.06
CA ARG A 13 -6.67 -11.40 2.28
C ARG A 13 -6.93 -11.48 0.78
N LYS A 14 -7.42 -12.62 0.27
CA LYS A 14 -7.91 -12.74 -1.12
C LYS A 14 -8.98 -11.69 -1.42
N GLY A 15 -9.99 -11.56 -0.55
CA GLY A 15 -11.07 -10.61 -0.72
C GLY A 15 -10.60 -9.15 -0.81
N ARG A 16 -9.66 -8.75 0.05
CA ARG A 16 -9.07 -7.40 0.02
C ARG A 16 -8.35 -7.11 -1.30
N LEU A 17 -7.55 -8.06 -1.79
CA LEU A 17 -6.79 -7.90 -3.03
C LEU A 17 -7.71 -7.85 -4.25
N LYS A 18 -8.74 -8.70 -4.31
CA LYS A 18 -9.75 -8.66 -5.38
C LYS A 18 -10.50 -7.33 -5.40
N ARG A 19 -10.93 -6.82 -4.24
CA ARG A 19 -11.57 -5.51 -4.15
C ARG A 19 -10.65 -4.42 -4.69
N ARG A 20 -9.36 -4.45 -4.37
CA ARG A 20 -8.40 -3.46 -4.90
C ARG A 20 -8.26 -3.52 -6.42
N ILE A 21 -8.22 -4.71 -6.99
CA ILE A 21 -8.16 -4.88 -8.46
C ILE A 21 -9.44 -4.35 -9.11
N PHE A 22 -10.60 -4.61 -8.50
CA PHE A 22 -11.87 -4.09 -8.98
C PHE A 22 -11.90 -2.55 -9.00
N GLU A 23 -11.47 -1.89 -7.91
CA GLU A 23 -11.34 -0.42 -7.86
C GLU A 23 -10.42 0.14 -8.96
N LEU A 24 -9.30 -0.54 -9.22
CA LEU A 24 -8.38 -0.13 -10.29
C LEU A 24 -9.00 -0.33 -11.68
N ASN A 25 -9.77 -1.39 -11.87
CA ASN A 25 -10.46 -1.65 -13.13
C ASN A 25 -11.55 -0.60 -13.40
N GLU A 26 -12.33 -0.19 -12.38
CA GLU A 26 -13.27 0.93 -12.51
C GLU A 26 -12.57 2.23 -12.92
N THR A 27 -11.37 2.47 -12.38
CA THR A 27 -10.55 3.65 -12.76
C THR A 27 -10.17 3.59 -14.25
N ILE A 28 -9.73 2.43 -14.73
CA ILE A 28 -9.40 2.23 -16.16
C ILE A 28 -10.62 2.44 -17.05
N GLU A 29 -11.79 1.94 -16.66
CA GLU A 29 -13.01 2.10 -17.47
C GLU A 29 -13.39 3.58 -17.61
N ILE A 30 -13.23 4.38 -16.55
CA ILE A 30 -13.42 5.83 -16.60
C ILE A 30 -12.38 6.48 -17.52
N ASP A 31 -11.12 6.07 -17.43
CA ASP A 31 -10.04 6.62 -18.25
C ASP A 31 -10.17 6.26 -19.74
N LEU A 32 -10.61 5.03 -20.04
CA LEU A 32 -10.95 4.58 -21.38
C LEU A 32 -12.10 5.41 -21.94
N ALA A 33 -13.19 5.59 -21.17
CA ALA A 33 -14.32 6.41 -21.59
C ALA A 33 -13.90 7.87 -21.85
N PHE A 34 -13.07 8.44 -20.98
CA PHE A 34 -12.49 9.76 -21.17
C PHE A 34 -11.59 9.86 -22.41
N ALA A 35 -10.83 8.80 -22.71
CA ALA A 35 -10.00 8.73 -23.91
C ALA A 35 -10.83 8.68 -25.20
N THR A 36 -11.95 7.96 -25.20
CA THR A 36 -12.86 7.83 -26.34
C THR A 36 -13.65 9.11 -26.65
N ASP A 37 -14.05 9.88 -25.63
CA ASP A 37 -14.84 11.11 -25.78
C ASP A 37 -14.05 12.31 -26.33
N ARG A 38 -12.72 12.22 -26.46
CA ARG A 38 -11.87 13.32 -26.97
C ARG A 38 -11.84 13.32 -28.51
N ASP A 39 -12.54 14.27 -29.12
CA ASP A 39 -12.60 14.51 -30.57
C ASP A 39 -11.31 15.14 -31.18
N ASP A 40 -10.21 15.22 -30.43
CA ASP A 40 -9.04 16.02 -30.80
C ASP A 40 -8.03 15.25 -31.68
N ALA A 41 -7.57 15.93 -32.74
CA ALA A 41 -6.72 15.50 -33.87
C ALA A 41 -5.31 14.93 -33.55
N ARG A 42 -5.08 14.27 -32.40
CA ARG A 42 -3.82 13.59 -32.01
C ARG A 42 -3.94 12.06 -31.99
N ALA A 43 -4.68 11.49 -32.95
CA ALA A 43 -5.03 10.07 -33.05
C ALA A 43 -3.85 9.08 -32.81
N PHE A 44 -2.63 9.43 -33.23
CA PHE A 44 -1.47 8.52 -33.09
C PHE A 44 -0.97 8.33 -31.65
N SER A 45 -1.19 9.27 -30.72
CA SER A 45 -0.84 9.08 -29.30
C SER A 45 -1.96 8.43 -28.50
N PHE A 46 -3.21 8.48 -28.99
CA PHE A 46 -4.38 7.95 -28.31
C PHE A 46 -4.48 6.44 -28.43
N PHE A 47 -4.27 5.88 -29.63
CA PHE A 47 -4.22 4.42 -29.82
C PHE A 47 -3.22 3.74 -28.89
N THR A 48 -2.06 4.35 -28.66
CA THR A 48 -1.03 3.81 -27.76
C THR A 48 -1.41 3.86 -26.29
N ILE A 49 -2.27 4.78 -25.87
CA ILE A 49 -2.75 4.86 -24.47
C ILE A 49 -3.91 3.89 -24.28
N GLU A 50 -4.86 3.84 -25.21
CA GLU A 50 -5.97 2.89 -25.20
C GLU A 50 -5.46 1.43 -25.19
N GLU A 51 -4.51 1.09 -26.06
CA GLU A 51 -3.88 -0.23 -26.10
C GLU A 51 -3.20 -0.59 -24.76
N LYS A 52 -2.51 0.37 -24.14
CA LYS A 52 -1.91 0.18 -22.80
C LYS A 52 -2.97 0.00 -21.71
N LEU A 53 -4.09 0.72 -21.79
CA LEU A 53 -5.19 0.60 -20.84
C LEU A 53 -5.86 -0.78 -20.95
N LEU A 54 -6.01 -1.31 -22.16
CA LEU A 54 -6.50 -2.67 -22.40
C LEU A 54 -5.52 -3.74 -21.91
N ASP A 55 -4.21 -3.54 -22.07
CA ASP A 55 -3.19 -4.44 -21.52
C ASP A 55 -3.30 -4.60 -20.00
N PHE A 56 -3.66 -3.52 -19.28
CA PHE A 56 -3.89 -3.60 -17.83
C PHE A 56 -5.10 -4.45 -17.47
N GLN A 57 -6.16 -4.47 -18.28
CA GLN A 57 -7.32 -5.36 -18.06
C GLN A 57 -6.88 -6.83 -18.13
N ILE A 58 -6.02 -7.18 -19.11
CA ILE A 58 -5.45 -8.53 -19.22
C ILE A 58 -4.58 -8.85 -18.00
N LEU A 59 -3.75 -7.90 -17.55
CA LEU A 59 -2.92 -8.07 -16.36
C LEU A 59 -3.77 -8.25 -15.10
N PHE A 60 -4.85 -7.49 -14.93
CA PHE A 60 -5.78 -7.63 -13.81
C PHE A 60 -6.44 -8.99 -13.78
N GLN A 61 -6.90 -9.50 -14.92
CA GLN A 61 -7.47 -10.84 -14.98
C GLN A 61 -6.44 -11.89 -14.53
N LYS A 62 -5.19 -11.81 -15.01
CA LYS A 62 -4.11 -12.71 -14.57
C LYS A 62 -3.82 -12.61 -13.08
N ILE A 63 -3.89 -11.42 -12.49
CA ILE A 63 -3.68 -11.25 -11.04
C ILE A 63 -4.87 -11.81 -10.26
N LEU A 64 -6.11 -11.64 -10.75
CA LEU A 64 -7.30 -12.24 -10.13
C LEU A 64 -7.21 -13.77 -10.13
N ASP A 65 -6.85 -14.36 -11.25
CA ASP A 65 -6.66 -15.82 -11.37
C ASP A 65 -5.60 -16.32 -10.37
N GLN A 66 -4.48 -15.59 -10.24
CA GLN A 66 -3.44 -15.91 -9.24
C GLN A 66 -3.91 -15.78 -7.79
N ILE A 67 -4.76 -14.79 -7.48
CA ILE A 67 -5.36 -14.65 -6.15
C ILE A 67 -6.31 -15.81 -5.88
N ASP A 68 -7.06 -16.25 -6.89
CA ASP A 68 -7.96 -17.40 -6.79
C ASP A 68 -7.22 -18.69 -6.54
N GLU A 69 -6.15 -18.94 -7.30
CA GLU A 69 -5.30 -20.13 -7.19
C GLU A 69 -4.39 -20.14 -5.95
N ALA A 70 -4.18 -19.00 -5.29
CA ALA A 70 -3.28 -18.90 -4.14
C ALA A 70 -3.70 -19.84 -3.01
N THR A 71 -2.80 -20.73 -2.60
CA THR A 71 -3.01 -21.66 -1.48
C THR A 71 -2.29 -21.18 -0.22
N THR A 72 -1.33 -20.28 -0.37
CA THR A 72 -0.51 -19.75 0.73
C THR A 72 -0.57 -18.23 0.80
N LEU A 73 -0.28 -17.67 1.98
CA LEU A 73 -0.12 -16.22 2.16
C LEU A 73 1.06 -15.66 1.36
N ALA A 74 2.12 -16.45 1.16
CA ALA A 74 3.27 -16.06 0.35
C ALA A 74 2.91 -15.89 -1.13
N ASP A 75 1.97 -16.67 -1.66
CA ASP A 75 1.46 -16.49 -3.02
C ASP A 75 0.73 -15.14 -3.16
N LEU A 76 -0.03 -14.75 -2.13
CA LEU A 76 -0.69 -13.45 -2.07
C LEU A 76 0.29 -12.28 -1.92
N ASP A 77 1.40 -12.46 -1.20
CA ASP A 77 2.43 -11.41 -1.11
C ASP A 77 3.07 -11.10 -2.48
N ARG A 78 3.20 -12.11 -3.35
CA ARG A 78 3.68 -11.89 -4.73
C ARG A 78 2.68 -11.10 -5.56
N THR A 79 1.37 -11.35 -5.38
CA THR A 79 0.33 -10.60 -6.10
C THR A 79 0.26 -9.15 -5.62
N VAL A 80 0.51 -8.86 -4.34
CA VAL A 80 0.67 -7.48 -3.83
C VAL A 80 1.73 -6.71 -4.60
N GLY A 81 2.92 -7.28 -4.81
CA GLY A 81 3.98 -6.63 -5.57
C GLY A 81 3.60 -6.35 -7.02
N ARG A 82 2.86 -7.27 -7.66
CA ARG A 82 2.33 -7.09 -9.02
C ARG A 82 1.28 -5.98 -9.08
N ILE A 83 0.39 -5.90 -8.11
CA ILE A 83 -0.62 -4.83 -8.01
C ILE A 83 0.08 -3.47 -7.92
N SER A 84 1.08 -3.31 -7.05
CA SER A 84 1.84 -2.06 -6.96
C SER A 84 2.52 -1.68 -8.28
N TYR A 85 3.10 -2.64 -9.01
CA TYR A 85 3.68 -2.38 -10.32
C TYR A 85 2.63 -1.87 -11.33
N VAL A 86 1.43 -2.47 -11.33
CA VAL A 86 0.34 -2.04 -12.21
C VAL A 86 -0.15 -0.65 -11.82
N GLU A 87 -0.31 -0.36 -10.53
CA GLU A 87 -0.68 0.98 -10.04
C GLU A 87 0.29 2.07 -10.51
N ASP A 88 1.61 1.82 -10.42
CA ASP A 88 2.63 2.76 -10.87
C ASP A 88 2.56 3.03 -12.38
N ARG A 89 2.26 1.99 -13.16
CA ARG A 89 2.15 2.08 -14.62
C ARG A 89 0.84 2.74 -15.06
N LEU A 90 -0.23 2.58 -14.29
CA LEU A 90 -1.48 3.30 -14.49
C LEU A 90 -1.32 4.80 -14.24
N ASP A 91 -0.65 5.21 -13.15
CA ASP A 91 -0.38 6.64 -12.89
C ASP A 91 0.45 7.28 -14.04
N GLU A 92 1.36 6.52 -14.66
CA GLU A 92 2.09 6.96 -15.84
C GLU A 92 1.18 7.17 -17.07
N ALA A 93 0.20 6.28 -17.28
CA ALA A 93 -0.78 6.40 -18.35
C ALA A 93 -1.76 7.57 -18.09
N GLU A 94 -2.30 7.68 -16.88
CA GLU A 94 -3.18 8.77 -16.46
C GLU A 94 -2.52 10.15 -16.61
N SER A 95 -1.25 10.28 -16.22
CA SER A 95 -0.51 11.55 -16.35
C SER A 95 -0.39 11.98 -17.83
N GLN A 96 -0.21 11.02 -18.75
CA GLN A 96 -0.19 11.28 -20.19
C GLN A 96 -1.60 11.65 -20.71
N LEU A 97 -2.63 10.93 -20.26
CA LEU A 97 -4.02 11.12 -20.70
C LEU A 97 -4.60 12.48 -20.26
N TYR A 98 -4.46 12.81 -18.97
CA TYR A 98 -5.01 14.03 -18.38
C TYR A 98 -4.11 15.25 -18.50
N ASN A 99 -2.88 15.09 -19.01
CA ASN A 99 -1.87 16.15 -19.10
C ASN A 99 -1.67 16.87 -17.75
N ARG A 100 -1.76 16.10 -16.65
CA ARG A 100 -1.58 16.54 -15.26
C ARG A 100 -0.18 16.14 -14.81
N SER A 101 0.47 16.98 -13.98
CA SER A 101 1.72 16.58 -13.32
C SER A 101 1.49 15.27 -12.58
N ARG A 102 2.37 14.27 -12.82
CA ARG A 102 2.33 12.98 -12.14
C ARG A 102 2.04 13.22 -10.66
N ARG A 103 0.98 12.62 -10.14
CA ARG A 103 0.84 12.46 -8.70
C ARG A 103 1.83 11.37 -8.35
N ARG A 104 3.13 11.68 -8.34
CA ARG A 104 4.18 10.75 -7.89
C ARG A 104 3.75 10.28 -6.50
N ARG A 105 3.05 9.14 -6.43
CA ARG A 105 3.03 8.30 -5.26
C ARG A 105 4.45 7.79 -5.25
N ARG A 106 5.36 8.59 -4.66
CA ARG A 106 6.65 8.03 -4.25
C ARG A 106 6.24 6.84 -3.38
N PRO A 107 6.52 5.59 -3.81
CA PRO A 107 6.16 4.45 -2.99
C PRO A 107 6.75 4.73 -1.61
N PHE A 108 5.93 4.57 -0.57
CA PHE A 108 6.35 4.89 0.79
C PHE A 108 7.57 4.03 1.11
N ASN A 109 8.75 4.64 1.02
CA ASN A 109 10.01 3.98 1.25
C ASN A 109 10.31 4.10 2.74
N LEU A 110 10.32 2.95 3.42
CA LEU A 110 10.60 2.88 4.86
C LEU A 110 11.95 3.51 5.19
N GLY A 111 12.98 3.29 4.37
CA GLY A 111 14.32 3.84 4.59
C GLY A 111 14.34 5.37 4.53
N ASP A 112 13.71 5.94 3.50
CA ASP A 112 13.62 7.39 3.36
C ASP A 112 12.76 8.00 4.49
N PHE A 113 11.65 7.35 4.83
CA PHE A 113 10.80 7.76 5.95
C PHE A 113 11.58 7.81 7.27
N PHE A 114 12.28 6.73 7.65
CA PHE A 114 13.02 6.70 8.92
C PHE A 114 14.20 7.68 8.95
N SER A 115 14.87 7.89 7.81
CA SER A 115 15.93 8.89 7.68
C SER A 115 15.39 10.31 7.93
N GLN A 116 14.30 10.66 7.26
CA GLN A 116 13.67 11.98 7.36
C GLN A 116 13.03 12.21 8.73
N PHE A 117 12.37 11.18 9.28
CA PHE A 117 11.77 11.20 10.61
C PHE A 117 12.82 11.38 11.72
N SER A 118 14.00 10.77 11.58
CA SER A 118 15.14 10.94 12.49
C SER A 118 15.78 12.33 12.37
N GLN A 119 15.92 12.86 11.14
CA GLN A 119 16.49 14.18 10.92
C GLN A 119 15.60 15.31 11.50
N GLN A 120 14.29 15.14 11.45
CA GLN A 120 13.32 16.11 11.94
C GLN A 120 13.11 16.06 13.46
N ASN A 121 13.27 14.88 14.09
CA ASN A 121 13.11 14.68 15.52
C ASN A 121 14.44 14.65 16.31
N GLY A 122 15.56 14.88 15.63
CA GLY A 122 16.91 14.66 16.18
C GLY A 122 17.19 13.16 16.40
N SER A 123 18.45 12.81 16.67
CA SER A 123 18.91 11.45 17.01
C SER A 123 18.39 10.97 18.38
N GLY A 124 17.09 11.15 18.62
CA GLY A 124 16.30 10.78 19.80
C GLY A 124 15.27 9.70 19.48
N ALA A 125 15.34 9.02 18.32
CA ALA A 125 14.58 7.78 18.10
C ALA A 125 14.91 6.68 19.13
N SER A 126 15.98 6.86 19.92
CA SER A 126 16.30 6.05 21.10
C SER A 126 15.68 6.54 22.43
N ALA A 127 15.03 7.72 22.46
CA ALA A 127 14.48 8.35 23.66
C ALA A 127 12.97 8.12 23.85
N ALA A 128 12.29 7.51 22.87
CA ALA A 128 10.90 7.09 22.98
C ALA A 128 10.75 5.66 23.55
N ARG A 129 11.81 5.04 24.09
CA ARG A 129 11.67 3.78 24.83
C ARG A 129 10.82 4.04 26.08
N GLY A 130 9.51 3.76 26.03
CA GLY A 130 8.70 3.73 27.25
C GLY A 130 7.24 4.20 27.15
N GLU A 131 6.71 4.55 25.98
CA GLU A 131 5.25 4.78 25.87
C GLU A 131 4.47 3.48 25.65
N ILE A 132 5.06 2.50 24.97
CA ILE A 132 4.44 1.19 24.75
C ILE A 132 4.95 0.19 25.79
N SER A 133 4.02 -0.33 26.58
CA SER A 133 4.33 -1.18 27.74
C SER A 133 4.41 -2.66 27.41
N SER A 134 3.79 -3.11 26.31
CA SER A 134 3.74 -4.52 25.91
C SER A 134 3.69 -4.74 24.40
N LEU A 135 4.08 -5.94 23.97
CA LEU A 135 3.94 -6.38 22.58
C LEU A 135 2.46 -6.40 22.14
N THR A 136 1.56 -6.78 23.05
CA THR A 136 0.10 -6.80 22.80
C THR A 136 -0.44 -5.39 22.50
N GLU A 137 0.05 -4.38 23.22
CA GLU A 137 -0.26 -2.98 22.98
C GLU A 137 0.29 -2.51 21.61
N ALA A 138 1.48 -2.96 21.21
CA ALA A 138 2.03 -2.65 19.88
C ALA A 138 1.15 -3.19 18.73
N TYR A 139 0.66 -4.43 18.84
CA TYR A 139 -0.27 -5.01 17.85
C TYR A 139 -1.60 -4.23 17.81
N HIS A 140 -2.11 -3.83 18.97
CA HIS A 140 -3.33 -3.03 19.08
C HIS A 140 -3.17 -1.63 18.47
N ILE A 141 -2.03 -0.94 18.69
CA ILE A 141 -1.72 0.37 18.07
C ILE A 141 -1.72 0.25 16.53
N LEU A 142 -1.15 -0.82 16.00
CA LEU A 142 -1.18 -1.10 14.56
C LEU A 142 -2.51 -1.68 14.07
N GLY A 143 -3.50 -1.89 14.97
CA GLY A 143 -4.82 -2.42 14.63
C GLY A 143 -4.78 -3.77 13.93
N ILE A 144 -3.85 -4.64 14.34
CA ILE A 144 -3.62 -5.98 13.79
C ILE A 144 -3.63 -7.01 14.92
N GLU A 145 -3.88 -8.28 14.58
CA GLU A 145 -3.86 -9.36 15.57
C GLU A 145 -2.43 -9.70 16.02
N GLU A 146 -2.30 -10.21 17.24
CA GLU A 146 -1.04 -10.75 17.74
C GLU A 146 -0.59 -11.94 16.89
N GLY A 147 0.72 -12.02 16.62
CA GLY A 147 1.28 -13.05 15.76
C GLY A 147 1.06 -12.83 14.25
N THR A 148 0.54 -11.67 13.84
CA THR A 148 0.47 -11.34 12.40
C THR A 148 1.88 -11.18 11.82
N GLY A 149 2.11 -11.71 10.61
CA GLY A 149 3.41 -11.69 9.94
C GLY A 149 3.90 -10.30 9.54
N MET A 150 5.21 -10.18 9.30
CA MET A 150 5.91 -8.92 9.03
C MET A 150 5.32 -8.10 7.86
N ASN A 151 4.75 -8.77 6.86
CA ASN A 151 4.16 -8.11 5.69
C ASN A 151 2.89 -7.31 6.06
N ASP A 152 2.04 -7.87 6.91
CA ASP A 152 0.84 -7.18 7.40
C ASP A 152 1.19 -6.07 8.39
N VAL A 153 2.17 -6.31 9.28
CA VAL A 153 2.74 -5.31 10.19
C VAL A 153 3.25 -4.10 9.41
N THR A 154 4.00 -4.35 8.33
CA THR A 154 4.51 -3.30 7.45
C THR A 154 3.39 -2.57 6.70
N THR A 155 2.34 -3.28 6.30
CA THR A 155 1.19 -2.70 5.60
C THR A 155 0.38 -1.79 6.54
N ALA A 156 0.10 -2.24 7.75
CA ALA A 156 -0.57 -1.45 8.77
C ALA A 156 0.23 -0.20 9.15
N PHE A 157 1.55 -0.35 9.33
CA PHE A 157 2.47 0.76 9.57
C PHE A 157 2.40 1.81 8.46
N ARG A 158 2.49 1.40 7.19
CA ARG A 158 2.41 2.34 6.04
C ARG A 158 1.09 3.13 6.02
N ARG A 159 -0.02 2.50 6.40
CA ARG A 159 -1.33 3.16 6.46
C ARG A 159 -1.31 4.29 7.48
N TYR A 160 -0.96 4.00 8.73
CA TYR A 160 -0.93 5.00 9.80
C TYR A 160 0.16 6.03 9.63
N ALA A 161 1.33 5.63 9.13
CA ALA A 161 2.43 6.56 8.85
C ALA A 161 2.02 7.62 7.84
N LYS A 162 1.22 7.27 6.83
CA LYS A 162 0.67 8.22 5.86
C LYS A 162 -0.41 9.11 6.47
N GLU A 163 -1.28 8.56 7.31
CA GLU A 163 -2.38 9.29 7.95
C GLU A 163 -1.89 10.35 8.94
N TYR A 164 -0.85 10.02 9.71
CA TYR A 164 -0.28 10.91 10.73
C TYR A 164 0.92 11.72 10.24
N HIS A 165 1.30 11.61 8.96
CA HIS A 165 2.42 12.39 8.42
C HIS A 165 2.06 13.89 8.34
N PRO A 166 2.96 14.81 8.77
CA PRO A 166 2.72 16.24 8.67
C PRO A 166 2.48 16.68 7.22
N ASP A 167 3.22 16.16 6.24
CA ASP A 167 2.97 16.48 4.81
C ASP A 167 1.55 16.10 4.35
N ALA A 168 0.99 14.98 4.84
CA ALA A 168 -0.37 14.58 4.48
C ALA A 168 -1.43 15.45 5.17
N ARG A 169 -1.08 16.08 6.30
CA ARG A 169 -1.95 16.97 7.09
C ARG A 169 -1.65 18.45 6.86
N GLY A 170 -1.01 18.80 5.74
CA GLY A 170 -0.73 20.20 5.38
C GLY A 170 0.22 20.93 6.34
N GLY A 171 1.09 20.19 7.04
CA GLY A 171 2.05 20.70 8.02
C GLY A 171 1.56 20.66 9.47
N ASP A 172 0.34 20.19 9.73
CA ASP A 172 -0.18 20.02 11.09
C ASP A 172 0.58 18.90 11.84
N ARG A 173 1.19 19.26 12.97
CA ARG A 173 1.97 18.37 13.84
C ARG A 173 1.19 17.79 15.01
N SER A 174 -0.12 18.05 15.10
CA SER A 174 -0.95 17.53 16.20
C SER A 174 -0.94 16.00 16.31
N ALA A 175 -0.70 15.28 15.20
CA ALA A 175 -0.64 13.81 15.17
C ALA A 175 0.78 13.24 15.30
N GLU A 176 1.78 14.08 15.59
CA GLU A 176 3.17 13.63 15.72
C GLU A 176 3.37 12.64 16.88
N SER A 177 2.62 12.79 17.97
CA SER A 177 2.62 11.84 19.09
C SER A 177 2.12 10.46 18.67
N GLU A 178 1.03 10.41 17.91
CA GLU A 178 0.48 9.15 17.39
C GLU A 178 1.41 8.51 16.36
N LEU A 179 2.04 9.32 15.51
CA LEU A 179 3.05 8.84 14.57
C LEU A 179 4.25 8.21 15.29
N ARG A 180 4.70 8.79 16.40
CA ARG A 180 5.78 8.21 17.24
C ARG A 180 5.38 6.86 17.82
N ARG A 181 4.16 6.73 18.35
CA ARG A 181 3.64 5.45 18.86
C ARG A 181 3.57 4.38 17.78
N VAL A 182 3.09 4.73 16.60
CA VAL A 182 3.04 3.82 15.44
C VAL A 182 4.44 3.35 15.04
N VAL A 183 5.43 4.25 15.08
CA VAL A 183 6.84 3.95 14.81
C VAL A 183 7.44 3.01 15.87
N GLU A 184 7.20 3.28 17.16
CA GLU A 184 7.68 2.44 18.26
C GLU A 184 7.06 1.03 18.20
N ALA A 185 5.74 0.95 17.97
CA ALA A 185 5.01 -0.31 17.84
C ALA A 185 5.59 -1.19 16.71
N TYR A 186 5.82 -0.59 15.55
CA TYR A 186 6.44 -1.27 14.41
C TYR A 186 7.84 -1.80 14.74
N GLN A 187 8.67 -1.00 15.41
CA GLN A 187 10.03 -1.41 15.78
C GLN A 187 10.03 -2.56 16.79
N MET A 188 9.15 -2.52 17.80
CA MET A 188 9.02 -3.57 18.81
C MET A 188 8.58 -4.89 18.17
N ILE A 189 7.52 -4.88 17.35
CA ILE A 189 7.05 -6.08 16.65
C ILE A 189 8.11 -6.61 15.68
N LYS A 190 8.79 -5.72 14.94
CA LYS A 190 9.85 -6.11 14.02
C LYS A 190 11.02 -6.79 14.74
N GLN A 191 11.44 -6.28 15.90
CA GLN A 191 12.48 -6.90 16.71
C GLN A 191 12.04 -8.28 17.20
N HIS A 192 10.81 -8.38 17.74
CA HIS A 192 10.28 -9.65 18.20
C HIS A 192 10.16 -10.71 17.09
N LEU A 193 9.80 -10.32 15.87
CA LEU A 193 9.75 -11.23 14.71
C LEU A 193 11.14 -11.56 14.14
N ALA A 194 12.16 -10.78 14.46
CA ALA A 194 13.54 -10.98 13.99
C ALA A 194 14.38 -11.86 14.94
N ASP A 195 14.05 -11.87 16.23
CA ASP A 195 14.66 -12.69 17.27
C ASP A 195 13.71 -13.84 17.69
N PRO A 196 13.79 -15.02 17.05
CA PRO A 196 12.91 -16.16 17.33
C PRO A 196 13.21 -16.91 18.63
#